data_AF-A0A3B0Z814-F1
#
_entry.id   AF-A0A3B0Z814-F1
#
_cell.length_a   1.000
_cell.length_b   1.000
_cell.length_c   1.000
_cell.angle_alpha   90.00
_cell.angle_beta   90.00
_cell.angle_gamma   90.00
#
_symmetry.space_group_name_H-M   'P 1'
#
loop_
_entity.id
_entity.type
_entity.pdbx_description
1 polymer ?
#
loop_
_entity_poly.entity_id
_entity_poly.type
_entity_poly.pdbx_seq_one_letter_code
_entity_poly.pdbx_strand_id
1 'polypeptide(L)'
;MATLCGILGYDPYYLACEGRVVAVLDNQQADTALARWQALPQGEEAAIIGVVTNEPQGVVLETELGGERVLEELADDPLPRIC
;
A
#
# COMPACT_ATOMS: atom_id res chain seq x y z
N MET A 1 2.66 -9.49 9.29
CA MET A 1 3.74 -9.01 8.40
C MET A 1 4.64 -7.99 9.08
N ALA A 2 4.09 -6.89 9.63
CA ALA A 2 4.86 -5.81 10.27
C ALA A 2 5.89 -6.27 11.33
N THR A 3 5.56 -7.28 12.14
CA THR A 3 6.48 -7.80 13.19
C THR A 3 7.74 -8.44 12.62
N LEU A 4 7.64 -9.18 11.51
CA LEU A 4 8.81 -9.83 10.89
C LEU A 4 9.70 -8.81 10.18
N CYS A 5 9.08 -7.90 9.42
CA CYS A 5 9.78 -6.81 8.74
C CYS A 5 10.53 -5.93 9.76
N GLY A 6 9.89 -5.60 10.90
CA GLY A 6 10.51 -4.83 11.97
C GLY A 6 11.70 -5.55 12.63
N ILE A 7 11.65 -6.87 12.80
CA ILE A 7 12.77 -7.65 13.34
C ILE A 7 13.95 -7.70 12.34
N LEU A 8 13.65 -7.77 11.04
CA LEU A 8 14.66 -7.91 9.99
C LEU A 8 15.17 -6.57 9.44
N GLY A 9 14.57 -5.45 9.84
CA GLY A 9 14.92 -4.12 9.36
C GLY A 9 14.44 -3.82 7.94
N TYR A 10 13.44 -4.56 7.44
CA TYR A 10 12.83 -4.30 6.14
C TYR A 10 11.63 -3.37 6.28
N ASP A 11 11.47 -2.46 5.34
CA ASP A 11 10.21 -1.72 5.19
C ASP A 11 9.20 -2.61 4.44
N PRO A 12 8.03 -2.92 5.02
CA PRO A 12 7.03 -3.75 4.37
C PRO A 12 6.52 -3.21 3.03
N TYR A 13 6.64 -1.90 2.77
CA TYR A 13 6.19 -1.31 1.51
C TYR A 13 7.09 -1.67 0.30
N TYR A 14 8.28 -2.21 0.55
CA TYR A 14 9.23 -2.62 -0.49
C TYR A 14 9.31 -4.13 -0.71
N LEU A 15 8.45 -4.92 -0.07
CA LEU A 15 8.41 -6.38 -0.24
C LEU A 15 7.40 -6.80 -1.31
N ALA A 16 7.78 -7.77 -2.13
CA ALA A 16 6.93 -8.32 -3.17
C ALA A 16 5.61 -8.89 -2.62
N CYS A 17 4.53 -8.72 -3.39
CA CYS A 17 3.19 -9.23 -3.09
C CYS A 17 2.66 -10.03 -4.29
N GLU A 18 2.51 -11.35 -4.16
CA GLU A 18 2.12 -12.25 -5.27
C GLU A 18 0.61 -12.58 -5.35
N GLY A 19 -0.24 -11.67 -4.87
CA GLY A 19 -1.69 -11.89 -4.83
C GLY A 19 -2.49 -10.67 -4.41
N ARG A 20 -1.92 -9.48 -4.61
CA ARG A 20 -2.51 -8.20 -4.24
C ARG A 20 -2.63 -7.30 -5.45
N VAL A 21 -3.62 -6.41 -5.41
CA VAL A 21 -3.86 -5.42 -6.46
C VAL A 21 -3.92 -4.04 -5.80
N VAL A 22 -3.29 -3.07 -6.46
CA VAL A 22 -3.47 -1.64 -6.18
C VAL A 22 -4.21 -1.03 -7.37
N ALA A 23 -5.25 -0.25 -7.11
CA ALA A 23 -6.01 0.44 -8.14
C ALA A 23 -6.21 1.92 -7.79
N VAL A 24 -6.22 2.75 -8.83
CA VAL A 24 -6.61 4.17 -8.74
C VAL A 24 -7.98 4.29 -9.39
N LEU A 25 -8.93 4.88 -8.66
CA LEU A 25 -10.32 4.98 -9.07
C LEU A 25 -10.81 6.43 -8.98
N ASP A 26 -11.86 6.73 -9.73
CA ASP A 26 -12.63 7.96 -9.49
C ASP A 26 -13.24 7.92 -8.08
N ASN A 27 -13.22 9.06 -7.39
CA ASN A 27 -13.69 9.17 -6.01
C ASN A 27 -15.13 8.68 -5.85
N GLN A 28 -16.00 8.96 -6.82
CA GLN A 28 -17.42 8.55 -6.76
C GLN A 28 -17.62 7.04 -6.89
N GLN A 29 -16.61 6.31 -7.37
CA GLN A 29 -16.66 4.86 -7.57
C GLN A 29 -15.94 4.08 -6.46
N ALA A 30 -15.14 4.76 -5.62
CA ALA A 30 -14.26 4.12 -4.65
C ALA A 30 -15.00 3.19 -3.68
N ASP A 31 -16.06 3.68 -3.04
CA ASP A 31 -16.84 2.90 -2.06
C ASP A 31 -17.53 1.69 -2.70
N THR A 32 -18.07 1.87 -3.91
CA THR A 32 -18.74 0.78 -4.65
C THR A 32 -17.75 -0.30 -5.06
N ALA A 33 -16.56 0.09 -5.53
CA ALA A 33 -15.50 -0.86 -5.88
C ALA A 33 -14.98 -1.59 -4.64
N LEU A 34 -14.74 -0.86 -3.54
CA LEU A 34 -14.30 -1.42 -2.26
C LEU A 34 -15.28 -2.49 -1.77
N ALA A 35 -16.58 -2.19 -1.72
CA ALA A 35 -17.61 -3.14 -1.29
C ALA A 35 -17.64 -4.40 -2.17
N ARG A 36 -17.41 -4.27 -3.48
CA ARG A 36 -17.33 -5.42 -4.39
C ARG A 36 -16.08 -6.27 -4.13
N TRP A 37 -14.94 -5.64 -3.86
CA TRP A 37 -13.71 -6.36 -3.54
C TRP A 37 -13.80 -7.08 -2.21
N GLN A 38 -14.35 -6.43 -1.18
CA GLN A 38 -14.57 -7.04 0.13
C GLN A 38 -15.57 -8.21 0.11
N ALA A 39 -16.41 -8.30 -0.92
CA ALA A 39 -17.29 -9.45 -1.12
C ALA A 39 -16.59 -10.66 -1.77
N LEU A 40 -15.35 -10.52 -2.24
CA LEU A 40 -14.56 -11.62 -2.76
C LEU A 40 -13.81 -12.30 -1.61
N PRO A 41 -13.71 -13.64 -1.58
CA PRO A 41 -12.98 -14.36 -0.52
C PRO A 41 -11.51 -13.91 -0.36
N GLN A 42 -10.85 -13.52 -1.46
CA GLN A 42 -9.46 -13.05 -1.44
C GLN A 42 -9.34 -11.53 -1.18
N GLY A 43 -10.45 -10.80 -1.20
CA GLY A 43 -10.49 -9.34 -1.14
C GLY A 43 -11.07 -8.79 0.16
N GLU A 44 -11.36 -9.63 1.16
CA GLU A 44 -11.94 -9.23 2.45
C GLU A 44 -11.14 -8.11 3.14
N GLU A 45 -9.83 -8.09 2.96
CA GLU A 45 -8.91 -7.06 3.50
C GLU A 45 -8.70 -5.85 2.57
N ALA A 46 -9.46 -5.72 1.48
CA ALA A 46 -9.38 -4.55 0.63
C ALA A 46 -9.72 -3.28 1.43
N ALA A 47 -8.97 -2.20 1.16
CA ALA A 47 -9.12 -0.92 1.84
C ALA A 47 -8.80 0.24 0.88
N ILE A 48 -9.42 1.39 1.13
CA ILE A 48 -8.96 2.66 0.58
C ILE A 48 -7.76 3.10 1.43
N ILE A 49 -6.60 3.28 0.80
CA ILE A 49 -5.32 3.55 1.49
C ILE A 49 -4.78 4.96 1.24
N GLY A 50 -5.50 5.80 0.50
CA GLY A 50 -5.06 7.17 0.23
C GLY A 50 -5.88 7.88 -0.85
N VAL A 51 -5.42 9.07 -1.22
CA VAL A 51 -6.01 9.94 -2.23
C VAL A 51 -4.92 10.51 -3.12
N VAL A 52 -5.22 10.66 -4.42
CA VAL A 52 -4.35 11.39 -5.34
C VAL A 52 -4.63 12.88 -5.22
N THR A 53 -3.60 13.67 -4.93
CA THR A 53 -3.67 15.13 -4.87
C THR A 53 -2.87 15.75 -6.02
N ASN A 54 -2.97 17.06 -6.19
CA ASN A 54 -2.18 17.80 -7.20
C ASN A 54 -0.80 18.22 -6.68
N GLU A 55 -0.37 17.71 -5.53
CA GLU A 55 0.90 18.10 -4.92
C GLU A 55 2.08 17.34 -5.55
N PRO A 56 3.22 17.98 -5.83
CA PRO A 56 4.35 17.36 -6.51
C PRO A 56 5.26 16.54 -5.57
N GLN A 57 4.73 16.01 -4.45
CA GLN A 57 5.54 15.44 -3.36
C GLN A 57 5.76 13.91 -3.45
N GLY A 58 5.25 13.25 -4.49
CA GLY A 58 5.29 11.79 -4.58
C GLY A 58 4.30 11.12 -3.63
N VAL A 59 4.64 9.93 -3.12
CA VAL A 59 3.78 9.19 -2.17
C VAL A 59 4.12 9.62 -0.74
N VAL A 60 3.15 10.19 -0.04
CA VAL A 60 3.28 10.57 1.37
C VAL A 60 2.49 9.61 2.24
N LEU A 61 3.16 9.04 3.24
CA LEU A 61 2.56 8.19 4.26
C LEU A 61 2.22 9.02 5.49
N GLU A 62 0.95 8.99 5.88
CA GLU A 62 0.49 9.52 7.17
C GLU A 62 0.55 8.41 8.22
N THR A 63 1.22 8.68 9.33
CA THR A 63 1.32 7.76 10.47
C THR A 63 0.12 7.91 11.40
N GLU A 64 -0.15 6.90 12.23
CA GLU A 64 -1.26 6.94 13.21
C GLU A 64 -1.17 8.12 14.21
N LEU A 65 0.02 8.70 14.36
CA LEU A 65 0.26 9.86 15.22
C LEU A 65 0.15 11.20 14.47
N GLY A 66 -0.23 11.18 13.18
CA GLY A 66 -0.36 12.37 12.32
C GLY A 66 0.96 12.92 11.78
N GLY A 67 2.07 12.19 11.94
CA GLY A 67 3.34 12.53 11.29
C GLY A 67 3.37 12.04 9.84
N GLU A 68 4.06 12.76 8.98
CA GLU A 68 4.19 12.45 7.56
C GLU A 68 5.60 11.94 7.22
N ARG A 69 5.68 10.99 6.28
CA ARG A 69 6.93 10.49 5.70
C ARG A 69 6.75 10.30 4.20
N VAL A 70 7.70 10.79 3.40
CA VAL A 70 7.78 10.48 1.97
C VAL A 70 8.23 9.03 1.78
N LEU A 71 7.50 8.26 0.97
CA LEU A 71 7.92 6.94 0.52
C LEU A 71 8.78 7.11 -0.73
N GLU A 72 10.07 6.84 -0.58
CA GLU A 72 11.04 6.92 -1.67
C GLU A 72 10.76 5.86 -2.74
N GLU A 73 11.15 6.15 -3.98
CA GLU A 73 11.13 5.15 -5.05
C GLU A 73 12.06 3.97 -4.69
N LEU A 74 11.61 2.75 -4.99
CA LEU A 74 12.42 1.56 -4.73
C LEU A 74 13.65 1.57 -5.64
N ALA A 75 14.83 1.69 -5.05
CA ALA A 75 16.09 1.69 -5.79
C ALA A 75 16.51 0.28 -6.23
N ASP A 76 16.46 -0.70 -5.33
CA ASP A 76 16.82 -2.11 -5.57
C ASP A 76 15.97 -3.02 -4.67
N ASP A 77 15.65 -4.23 -5.15
CA ASP A 77 14.90 -5.21 -4.36
C ASP A 77 15.71 -5.67 -3.12
N PRO A 78 15.14 -5.57 -1.90
CA PRO A 78 15.85 -5.89 -0.67
C PRO A 78 16.16 -7.40 -0.49
N LEU A 79 15.50 -8.30 -1.24
CA LEU A 79 15.64 -9.74 -1.07
C LEU A 79 15.99 -10.47 -2.38
N PRO A 80 17.16 -11.13 -2.46
CA PRO A 80 17.52 -11.88 -3.65
C PRO A 80 16.59 -13.09 -3.84
N ARG A 81 16.02 -13.23 -5.06
CA ARG A 81 15.11 -14.32 -5.45
C ARG A 81 13.81 -14.35 -4.65
N ILE A 82 13.22 -13.18 -4.41
CA ILE A 82 11.94 -13.06 -3.70
C ILE A 82 10.74 -13.49 -4.56
N CYS A 83 10.90 -13.53 -5.89
CA CYS A 83 9.95 -14.08 -6.87
C CYS A 83 10.69 -14.93 -7.94
#